data_AF-A0A959KGZ0-F1
#
_entry.id   AF-A0A959KGZ0-F1
#
_cell.length_a   1.000
_cell.length_b   1.000
_cell.length_c   1.000
_cell.angle_alpha   90.00
_cell.angle_beta   90.00
_cell.angle_gamma   90.00
#
_symmetry.space_group_name_H-M   'P 1'
#
loop_
_entity.id
_entity.type
_entity.pdbx_description
1 polymer ?
#
loop_
_entity_poly.entity_id
_entity_poly.type
_entity_poly.pdbx_seq_one_letter_code
_entity_poly.pdbx_strand_id
1 'polypeptide(L)'
;MELREALLLLGIGMFTVFVVLFLVVQTGNLLIRVVNRWLPGATPAPAARSGSFPGRTSADTDKRADAAMLAAIVAAVETVTDGQGAVVSVRRVALEK
;
A
#
# COMPACT_ATOMS: atom_id res chain seq x y z
N MET A 1 -18.23 -52.01 0.15
CA MET A 1 -18.06 -50.66 -0.45
C MET A 1 -17.34 -49.84 0.58
N GLU A 2 -16.05 -49.70 0.36
CA GLU A 2 -15.03 -49.75 1.40
C GLU A 2 -14.85 -48.37 2.03
N LEU A 3 -14.84 -48.28 3.36
CA LEU A 3 -14.59 -47.05 4.13
C LEU A 3 -13.36 -46.26 3.63
N ARG A 4 -12.38 -46.98 3.07
CA ARG A 4 -11.20 -46.43 2.43
C ARG A 4 -11.50 -45.45 1.30
N GLU A 5 -12.47 -45.75 0.43
CA GLU A 5 -12.85 -44.87 -0.68
C GLU A 5 -13.55 -43.61 -0.19
N ALA A 6 -14.42 -43.73 0.81
CA ALA A 6 -15.09 -42.58 1.41
C ALA A 6 -14.10 -41.61 2.08
N LEU A 7 -13.11 -42.14 2.81
CA LEU A 7 -12.05 -41.34 3.43
C LEU A 7 -11.16 -40.64 2.40
N LEU A 8 -10.85 -41.31 1.27
CA LEU A 8 -10.09 -40.70 0.18
C LEU A 8 -10.88 -39.59 -0.51
N LEU A 9 -12.16 -39.81 -0.81
CA LEU A 9 -13.03 -38.80 -1.41
C LEU A 9 -13.23 -37.58 -0.51
N LEU A 10 -13.38 -37.79 0.80
CA LEU A 10 -13.44 -36.70 1.78
C LEU A 10 -12.17 -35.85 1.78
N GLY A 11 -11.00 -36.52 1.82
CA GLY A 11 -9.70 -35.84 1.80
C GLY A 11 -9.48 -35.06 0.51
N ILE A 12 -9.85 -35.64 -0.64
CA ILE A 12 -9.76 -34.99 -1.96
C ILE A 12 -10.67 -33.77 -2.03
N GLY A 13 -11.90 -33.88 -1.51
CA GLY A 13 -12.84 -32.75 -1.48
C GLY A 13 -12.27 -31.56 -0.71
N MET A 14 -11.68 -31.80 0.47
CA MET A 14 -11.03 -30.74 1.24
C MET A 14 -9.78 -30.20 0.54
N PHE A 15 -8.94 -31.07 -0.01
CA PHE A 15 -7.69 -30.67 -0.65
C PHE A 15 -7.92 -29.81 -1.89
N THR A 16 -8.83 -30.22 -2.77
CA THR A 16 -9.14 -29.49 -4.02
C THR A 16 -9.69 -28.09 -3.73
N VAL A 17 -10.59 -27.96 -2.75
CA VAL A 17 -11.11 -26.66 -2.30
C VAL A 17 -9.98 -25.77 -1.79
N PHE A 18 -9.09 -26.29 -0.93
CA PHE A 18 -7.91 -25.55 -0.48
C PHE A 18 -7.03 -25.05 -1.63
N VAL A 19 -6.74 -25.91 -2.60
CA VAL A 19 -5.90 -25.57 -3.76
C VAL A 19 -6.55 -24.47 -4.61
N VAL A 20 -7.85 -24.59 -4.90
CA VAL A 20 -8.58 -23.59 -5.70
C VAL A 20 -8.64 -22.25 -4.96
N LEU A 21 -8.97 -22.24 -3.67
CA LEU A 21 -8.97 -21.00 -2.88
C LEU A 21 -7.58 -20.35 -2.86
N PHE A 22 -6.52 -21.13 -2.65
CA PHE A 22 -5.16 -20.59 -2.63
C PHE A 22 -4.78 -19.96 -3.98
N LEU A 23 -5.10 -20.62 -5.10
CA LEU A 23 -4.89 -20.06 -6.43
C LEU A 23 -5.65 -18.75 -6.62
N VAL A 24 -6.96 -18.75 -6.33
CA VAL A 24 -7.82 -17.57 -6.53
C VAL A 24 -7.36 -16.40 -5.66
N VAL A 25 -6.96 -16.66 -4.42
CA VAL A 25 -6.45 -15.63 -3.50
C VAL A 25 -5.13 -15.06 -4.00
N GLN A 26 -4.19 -15.90 -4.44
CA GLN A 26 -2.92 -15.40 -4.95
C GLN A 26 -3.07 -14.64 -6.26
N THR A 27 -3.88 -15.14 -7.19
CA THR A 27 -4.18 -14.42 -8.43
C THR A 27 -4.92 -13.12 -8.14
N GLY A 28 -5.88 -13.11 -7.22
CA GLY A 28 -6.61 -11.91 -6.81
C GLY A 28 -5.69 -10.85 -6.18
N ASN A 29 -4.82 -11.26 -5.25
CA ASN A 29 -3.86 -10.35 -4.63
C ASN A 29 -2.84 -9.80 -5.64
N LEU A 30 -2.35 -10.65 -6.55
CA LEU A 30 -1.44 -10.21 -7.61
C LEU A 30 -2.13 -9.26 -8.59
N LEU A 31 -3.38 -9.53 -8.96
CA LEU A 31 -4.18 -8.67 -9.82
C LEU A 31 -4.41 -7.30 -9.18
N ILE A 32 -4.77 -7.27 -7.90
CA ILE A 32 -4.89 -6.03 -7.13
C ILE A 32 -3.57 -5.27 -7.13
N ARG A 33 -2.44 -5.94 -6.88
CA ARG A 33 -1.12 -5.29 -6.89
C ARG A 33 -0.74 -4.71 -8.26
N VAL A 34 -1.04 -5.44 -9.34
CA VAL A 34 -0.75 -5.00 -10.71
C VAL A 34 -1.64 -3.80 -11.04
N VAL A 35 -2.95 -3.89 -10.85
CA VAL A 35 -3.88 -2.79 -11.13
C VAL A 35 -3.56 -1.56 -10.27
N ASN A 36 -3.26 -1.75 -8.98
CA ASN A 36 -2.87 -0.67 -8.07
C ASN A 36 -1.53 -0.01 -8.46
N ARG A 37 -0.63 -0.73 -9.14
CA ARG A 37 0.60 -0.17 -9.71
C ARG A 37 0.32 0.73 -10.92
N TRP A 38 -0.74 0.45 -11.69
CA TRP A 38 -1.17 1.26 -12.83
C TRP A 38 -2.08 2.44 -12.45
N LEU A 39 -2.50 2.53 -11.19
CA LEU A 39 -3.23 3.67 -10.62
C LEU A 39 -2.37 4.37 -9.53
N PRO A 40 -1.37 5.20 -9.91
CA PRO A 40 -0.38 5.77 -8.98
C PRO A 40 -0.92 6.77 -7.96
N GLY A 41 -2.23 7.07 -7.96
CA GLY A 41 -2.87 8.06 -7.09
C GLY A 41 -3.84 7.49 -6.06
N ALA A 42 -4.21 6.21 -6.17
CA ALA A 42 -4.89 5.53 -5.10
C ALA A 42 -3.80 4.82 -4.30
N THR A 43 -3.18 5.54 -3.36
CA THR A 43 -2.86 4.91 -2.08
C THR A 43 -4.07 4.05 -1.75
N PRO A 44 -3.97 2.71 -1.71
CA PRO A 44 -4.90 2.00 -0.87
C PRO A 44 -4.55 2.56 0.50
N ALA A 45 -5.36 3.53 0.95
CA ALA A 45 -5.64 3.69 2.36
C ALA A 45 -5.66 2.25 2.87
N PRO A 46 -4.76 1.89 3.80
CA PRO A 46 -4.79 0.56 4.39
C PRO A 46 -6.25 0.32 4.73
N ALA A 47 -6.89 -0.63 4.02
CA ALA A 47 -8.26 -1.00 4.32
C ALA A 47 -8.24 -1.20 5.82
N ALA A 48 -8.96 -0.33 6.52
CA ALA A 48 -8.68 0.01 7.89
C ALA A 48 -8.63 -1.27 8.75
N ARG A 49 -7.42 -1.80 8.94
CA ARG A 49 -6.81 -1.68 10.25
C ARG A 49 -6.29 -0.27 10.29
N SER A 50 -7.12 0.63 10.82
CA SER A 50 -6.87 2.05 11.08
C SER A 50 -5.51 2.60 10.61
N GLY A 51 -5.54 3.56 9.68
CA GLY A 51 -4.55 4.64 9.68
C GLY A 51 -3.87 4.92 8.34
N SER A 52 -3.97 6.19 7.94
CA SER A 52 -3.12 6.93 6.98
C SER A 52 -3.52 6.92 5.49
N PHE A 53 -3.96 8.11 5.05
CA PHE A 53 -4.20 8.55 3.68
C PHE A 53 -3.39 9.85 3.52
N PRO A 54 -2.62 10.06 2.44
CA PRO A 54 -2.29 11.43 2.04
C PRO A 54 -2.34 11.62 0.52
N GLY A 55 -3.25 12.49 0.07
CA GLY A 55 -3.28 13.00 -1.30
C GLY A 55 -3.78 14.44 -1.31
N ARG A 56 -2.85 15.38 -1.45
CA ARG A 56 -3.07 16.82 -1.72
C ARG A 56 -2.72 17.08 -3.19
N THR A 57 -3.28 18.15 -3.79
CA THR A 57 -2.67 19.17 -4.70
C THR A 57 -3.77 19.79 -5.57
N SER A 58 -3.83 21.08 -5.99
CA SER A 58 -2.85 22.19 -6.05
C SER A 58 -3.49 23.45 -6.69
N ALA A 59 -3.23 24.65 -6.17
CA ALA A 59 -3.33 25.94 -6.90
C ALA A 59 -1.93 26.57 -6.98
N ASP A 60 -1.52 27.04 -8.15
CA ASP A 60 -0.14 27.24 -8.62
C ASP A 60 0.48 28.62 -8.31
N THR A 61 1.81 28.68 -8.33
CA THR A 61 2.71 29.87 -8.35
C THR A 61 3.55 30.13 -7.08
N ASP A 62 3.03 30.02 -5.86
CA ASP A 62 3.87 30.03 -4.63
C ASP A 62 4.72 28.76 -4.48
N LYS A 63 4.38 27.73 -5.25
CA LYS A 63 4.94 26.38 -5.13
C LYS A 63 6.37 26.22 -5.58
N ARG A 64 6.99 27.17 -6.30
CA ARG A 64 8.39 26.99 -6.74
C ARG A 64 9.38 27.20 -5.61
N ALA A 65 9.16 28.24 -4.80
CA ALA A 65 9.95 28.47 -3.60
C ALA A 65 9.66 27.37 -2.55
N ASP A 66 8.40 26.97 -2.41
CA ASP A 66 8.04 25.82 -1.59
C ASP A 66 8.62 24.51 -2.13
N ALA A 67 8.65 24.27 -3.44
CA ALA A 67 9.20 23.04 -4.01
C ALA A 67 10.71 22.93 -3.80
N ALA A 68 11.45 24.03 -3.94
CA ALA A 68 12.88 24.06 -3.63
C ALA A 68 13.13 23.80 -2.13
N MET A 69 12.33 24.40 -1.25
CA MET A 69 12.41 24.19 0.19
C MET A 69 12.00 22.76 0.60
N LEU A 70 10.94 22.21 -0.01
CA LEU A 70 10.47 20.84 0.20
C LEU A 70 11.50 19.83 -0.29
N ALA A 71 12.12 20.06 -1.46
CA ALA A 71 13.17 19.20 -1.99
C ALA A 71 14.40 19.18 -1.07
N ALA A 72 14.79 20.33 -0.53
CA ALA A 72 15.88 20.41 0.44
C ALA A 72 15.54 19.66 1.75
N ILE A 73 14.31 19.79 2.24
CA ILE A 73 13.84 19.04 3.43
C ILE A 73 13.82 17.53 3.15
N VAL A 74 13.32 17.11 1.99
CA VAL A 74 13.28 15.70 1.59
C VAL A 74 14.70 15.14 1.49
N ALA A 75 15.62 15.83 0.84
CA ALA A 75 17.02 15.42 0.75
C ALA A 75 17.68 15.33 2.13
N ALA A 76 17.45 16.32 3.02
CA ALA A 76 17.96 16.28 4.38
C ALA A 76 17.41 15.07 5.16
N VAL A 77 16.11 14.80 5.07
CA VAL A 77 15.49 13.64 5.72
C VAL A 77 16.02 12.33 5.13
N GLU A 78 16.19 12.24 3.82
CA GLU A 78 16.76 11.06 3.16
C GLU A 78 18.19 10.78 3.63
N THR A 79 19.03 11.82 3.74
CA THR A 79 20.40 11.69 4.25
C THR A 79 20.48 11.34 5.72
N VAL A 80 19.53 11.78 6.55
CA VAL A 80 19.50 11.49 7.99
C VAL A 80 18.88 10.11 8.28
N THR A 81 18.03 9.61 7.38
CA THR A 81 17.27 8.36 7.57
C THR A 81 17.74 7.22 6.68
N ASP A 82 18.90 7.36 6.02
CA ASP A 82 19.44 6.38 5.06
C ASP A 82 18.39 5.92 4.03
N GLY A 83 17.55 6.85 3.55
CA GLY A 83 16.52 6.56 2.54
C GLY A 83 15.25 5.89 3.06
N GLN A 84 15.08 5.70 4.37
CA GLN A 84 13.87 5.06 4.92
C GLN A 84 12.76 6.04 5.31
N GLY A 85 13.06 7.33 5.47
CA GLY A 85 12.10 8.36 5.87
C GLY A 85 11.45 9.07 4.67
N ALA A 86 10.12 9.12 4.63
CA ALA A 86 9.36 9.86 3.62
C ALA A 86 8.60 11.04 4.24
N VAL A 87 8.65 12.21 3.59
CA VAL A 87 7.96 13.42 4.04
C VAL A 87 6.47 13.34 3.67
N VAL A 88 5.61 13.09 4.66
CA VAL A 88 4.14 12.95 4.45
C VAL A 88 3.41 14.30 4.47
N SER A 89 3.87 15.26 5.29
CA SER A 89 3.27 16.60 5.33
C SER A 89 4.20 17.63 5.95
N VAL A 90 4.27 18.82 5.34
CA VAL A 90 4.97 19.98 5.90
C VAL A 90 3.93 21.04 6.31
N ARG A 91 4.03 21.53 7.56
CA ARG A 91 3.22 22.62 8.11
C ARG A 91 4.14 23.74 8.54
N ARG A 92 3.91 24.95 8.04
CA ARG A 92 4.60 26.15 8.51
C ARG A 92 3.99 26.57 9.84
N VAL A 93 4.82 26.74 10.88
CA VAL A 93 4.40 27.24 12.19
C VAL A 93 4.92 28.67 12.30
N ALA A 94 4.01 29.63 12.39
CA ALA A 94 4.38 30.99 12.76
C ALA A 94 4.57 31.00 14.29
N LEU A 95 5.82 31.18 14.73
CA LEU A 95 6.12 31.43 16.13
C LEU A 95 5.73 32.88 16.42
N GLU A 96 4.61 33.09 17.11
CA GLU A 96 4.37 34.34 17.82
C GLU A 96 5.44 34.45 18.93
N LYS A 97 6.26 35.49 18.85
CA LYS A 97 7.21 35.88 19.89
C LYS A 97 6.62 36.97 20.75
#